data_AF-A0A2D5K7G0-F1
#
_entry.id   AF-A0A2D5K7G0-F1
#
_cell.length_a   1.000
_cell.length_b   1.000
_cell.length_c   1.000
_cell.angle_alpha   90.00
_cell.angle_beta   90.00
_cell.angle_gamma   90.00
#
_symmetry.space_group_name_H-M   'P 1'
#
loop_
_entity.id
_entity.type
_entity.pdbx_description
1 polymer ?
#
loop_
_entity_poly.entity_id
_entity_poly.type
_entity_poly.pdbx_seq_one_letter_code
_entity_poly.pdbx_strand_id
1 'polypeptide(L)'
;MILFFGDSSVQVFAVKCNQSLPHSQKEKLSWLFGDQPLIKTTEVSGEFYGPRATMVTPWSTNAVEITQNMGISGIERIEVYEPKNLLTNPDFMLVTAFDLLDQELFIVDIVPKAVQKVDNIAAYNKKEGLALSDEEVIYLEKLANSLSRSLTDSE
;
A
#
# COMPACT_ATOMS: atom_id res chain seq x y z
N MET A 1 -6.80 13.30 4.76
CA MET A 1 -7.39 13.83 3.51
C MET A 1 -6.51 13.41 2.34
N ILE A 2 -7.06 13.37 1.14
CA ILE A 2 -6.32 13.13 -0.10
C ILE A 2 -6.48 14.35 -1.00
N LEU A 3 -5.36 14.91 -1.44
CA LEU A 3 -5.29 15.98 -2.43
C LEU A 3 -4.91 15.38 -3.78
N PHE A 4 -5.57 15.81 -4.85
CA PHE A 4 -5.28 15.34 -6.20
C PHE A 4 -4.59 16.44 -7.01
N PHE A 5 -3.50 16.09 -7.68
CA PHE A 5 -2.80 16.97 -8.62
C PHE A 5 -2.69 16.31 -9.98
N GLY A 6 -2.58 17.10 -11.05
CA GLY A 6 -2.42 16.59 -12.41
C GLY A 6 -3.64 16.80 -13.29
N ASP A 7 -3.76 15.92 -14.28
CA ASP A 7 -4.80 15.92 -15.29
C ASP A 7 -5.37 14.50 -15.39
N SER A 8 -6.67 14.34 -15.17
CA SER A 8 -7.36 13.05 -15.24
C SER A 8 -7.27 12.36 -16.60
N SER A 9 -6.90 13.09 -17.66
CA SER A 9 -6.67 12.55 -19.00
C SER A 9 -5.23 12.11 -19.27
N VAL A 10 -4.28 12.42 -18.36
CA VAL A 10 -2.85 12.10 -18.52
C VAL A 10 -2.30 11.34 -17.32
N GLN A 11 -2.36 11.92 -16.13
CA GLN A 11 -1.77 11.37 -14.91
C GLN A 11 -2.31 12.13 -13.69
N VAL A 12 -2.64 11.40 -12.62
CA VAL A 12 -3.11 11.96 -11.34
C VAL A 12 -2.17 11.54 -10.22
N PHE A 13 -1.70 12.53 -9.46
CA PHE A 13 -0.99 12.33 -8.20
C PHE A 13 -1.98 12.41 -7.05
N ALA A 14 -2.07 11.35 -6.24
CA ALA A 14 -2.88 11.32 -5.02
C ALA A 14 -1.97 11.48 -3.80
N VAL A 15 -2.14 12.58 -3.06
CA VAL A 15 -1.32 12.96 -1.91
C VAL A 15 -2.14 12.80 -0.63
N LYS A 16 -1.83 11.77 0.17
CA LYS A 16 -2.43 11.57 1.49
C LYS A 16 -1.76 12.49 2.52
N CYS A 17 -2.56 13.32 3.17
CA CYS A 17 -2.12 14.20 4.25
C CYS A 17 -2.88 13.93 5.54
N ASN A 18 -2.17 13.99 6.67
CA ASN A 18 -2.76 13.93 8.02
C ASN A 18 -3.28 15.29 8.52
N GLN A 19 -2.97 16.37 7.81
CA GLN A 19 -3.36 17.73 8.13
C GLN A 19 -3.63 18.54 6.85
N SER A 20 -4.28 19.69 7.00
CA SER A 20 -4.46 20.62 5.87
C SER A 20 -3.15 21.31 5.54
N LEU A 21 -2.77 21.30 4.27
CA LEU A 21 -1.60 22.01 3.78
C LEU A 21 -1.96 23.47 3.42
N PRO A 22 -1.16 24.48 3.85
CA PRO A 22 -1.33 25.86 3.42
C PRO A 22 -1.07 26.01 1.91
N HIS A 23 -1.54 27.13 1.36
CA HIS A 23 -1.43 27.42 -0.08
C HIS A 23 0.01 27.31 -0.60
N SER A 24 0.97 27.89 0.13
CA SER A 24 2.40 27.87 -0.23
C SER A 24 2.99 26.46 -0.32
N GLN A 25 2.51 25.50 0.47
CA GLN A 25 2.95 24.10 0.36
C GLN A 25 2.30 23.39 -0.84
N LYS A 26 1.04 23.71 -1.15
CA LYS A 26 0.37 23.20 -2.36
C LYS A 26 1.03 23.70 -3.64
N GLU A 27 1.51 24.94 -3.66
CA GLU A 27 2.30 25.48 -4.77
C GLU A 27 3.64 24.74 -4.93
N LYS A 28 4.35 24.46 -3.83
CA LYS A 28 5.58 23.65 -3.89
C LYS A 28 5.32 22.23 -4.41
N LEU A 29 4.20 21.61 -4.02
CA LEU A 29 3.81 20.30 -4.54
C LEU A 29 3.49 20.35 -6.04
N SER A 30 2.75 21.37 -6.49
CA SER A 30 2.49 21.59 -7.90
C SER A 30 3.80 21.69 -8.71
N TRP A 31 4.78 22.45 -8.21
CA TRP A 31 6.11 22.54 -8.81
C TRP A 31 6.84 21.18 -8.82
N LEU A 32 6.83 20.45 -7.71
CA LEU A 32 7.44 19.11 -7.61
C LEU A 32 6.86 18.11 -8.62
N PHE A 33 5.58 18.23 -8.93
CA PHE A 33 4.90 17.39 -9.90
C PHE A 33 5.03 17.88 -11.34
N GLY A 34 5.89 18.86 -11.61
CA GLY A 34 6.10 19.41 -12.96
C GLY A 34 5.03 20.42 -13.36
N ASP A 35 4.75 21.37 -12.47
CA ASP A 35 3.72 22.42 -12.61
C ASP A 35 2.30 21.88 -12.81
N GLN A 36 2.04 20.69 -12.30
CA GLN A 36 0.73 20.05 -12.37
C GLN A 36 -0.25 20.69 -11.38
N PRO A 37 -1.44 21.09 -11.83
CA PRO A 37 -2.36 21.87 -11.00
C PRO A 37 -3.01 21.00 -9.92
N LEU A 38 -3.41 21.64 -8.82
CA LEU A 38 -4.33 21.03 -7.85
C LEU A 38 -5.72 20.89 -8.47
N ILE A 39 -6.24 19.67 -8.48
CA ILE A 39 -7.62 19.38 -8.86
C ILE A 39 -8.52 19.78 -7.68
N LYS A 40 -9.39 20.77 -7.87
CA LYS A 40 -10.24 21.34 -6.80
C LYS A 40 -11.48 20.48 -6.52
N THR A 41 -11.28 19.18 -6.34
CA THR A 41 -12.33 18.20 -6.01
C THR A 41 -11.83 17.24 -4.94
N THR A 42 -12.77 16.58 -4.26
CA THR A 42 -12.47 15.53 -3.25
C THR A 42 -12.39 14.13 -3.86
N GLU A 43 -12.76 14.02 -5.13
CA GLU A 43 -12.74 12.80 -5.91
C GLU A 43 -12.44 13.10 -7.39
N VAL A 44 -11.92 12.10 -8.10
CA VAL A 44 -11.64 12.15 -9.54
C VAL A 44 -12.26 10.92 -10.17
N SER A 45 -13.33 11.12 -10.93
CA SER A 45 -13.98 10.04 -11.70
C SER A 45 -13.21 9.75 -12.98
N GLY A 46 -13.10 8.48 -13.35
CA GLY A 46 -12.41 8.05 -14.56
C GLY A 46 -11.83 6.66 -14.39
N GLU A 47 -11.42 6.06 -15.50
CA GLU A 47 -10.81 4.74 -15.49
C GLU A 47 -9.29 4.86 -15.36
N PHE A 48 -8.75 4.43 -14.22
CA PHE A 48 -7.31 4.50 -13.91
C PHE A 48 -6.72 3.13 -13.60
N TYR A 49 -5.40 3.03 -13.79
CA TYR A 49 -4.54 2.04 -13.14
C TYR A 49 -3.69 2.71 -12.08
N GLY A 50 -3.54 2.05 -10.94
CA GLY A 50 -2.66 2.49 -9.87
C GLY A 50 -2.36 1.38 -8.88
N PRO A 51 -1.48 1.64 -7.89
CA PRO A 51 -1.12 0.65 -6.88
C PRO A 51 -2.30 0.36 -5.95
N ARG A 52 -2.31 -0.86 -5.38
CA ARG A 52 -3.29 -1.24 -4.35
C ARG A 52 -3.03 -0.47 -3.06
N ALA A 53 -4.07 -0.22 -2.28
CA ALA A 53 -3.93 0.41 -0.96
C ALA A 53 -2.96 -0.35 -0.03
N THR A 54 -2.92 -1.69 -0.13
CA THR A 54 -2.05 -2.58 0.66
C THR A 54 -0.59 -2.63 0.22
N MET A 55 -0.24 -2.04 -0.92
CA MET A 55 1.12 -1.95 -1.42
C MET A 55 1.59 -0.51 -1.31
N VAL A 56 2.88 -0.25 -1.12
CA VAL A 56 3.48 1.09 -1.21
C VAL A 56 4.57 1.01 -2.27
N THR A 57 4.48 1.85 -3.30
CA THR A 57 5.47 1.82 -4.38
C THR A 57 6.82 2.35 -3.89
N PRO A 58 7.96 1.86 -4.42
CA PRO A 58 9.27 2.47 -4.13
C PRO A 58 9.31 3.97 -4.50
N TRP A 59 8.57 4.33 -5.56
CA TRP A 59 8.40 5.72 -5.96
C TRP A 59 7.70 6.56 -4.87
N SER A 60 6.64 6.05 -4.24
CA SER A 60 5.93 6.73 -3.14
C SER A 60 6.88 7.05 -1.99
N THR A 61 7.72 6.09 -1.58
CA THR A 61 8.68 6.31 -0.48
C THR A 61 9.61 7.48 -0.79
N ASN A 62 10.19 7.49 -1.99
CA ASN A 62 11.08 8.57 -2.43
C ASN A 62 10.35 9.91 -2.54
N ALA A 63 9.13 9.92 -3.09
CA ALA A 63 8.33 11.13 -3.26
C ALA A 63 8.00 11.76 -1.89
N VAL A 64 7.59 10.94 -0.91
CA VAL A 64 7.33 11.42 0.46
C VAL A 64 8.60 11.98 1.09
N GLU A 65 9.74 11.29 0.98
CA GLU A 65 11.02 11.76 1.53
C GLU A 65 11.47 13.10 0.93
N ILE A 66 11.32 13.27 -0.40
CA ILE A 66 11.61 14.55 -1.08
C ILE A 66 10.75 15.68 -0.49
N THR A 67 9.46 15.45 -0.26
CA THR A 67 8.59 16.49 0.32
C THR A 67 9.00 16.86 1.75
N GLN A 68 9.45 15.89 2.56
CA GLN A 68 9.97 16.14 3.89
C GLN A 68 11.26 16.98 3.85
N ASN A 69 12.19 16.66 2.95
CA ASN A 69 13.41 17.42 2.72
C ASN A 69 13.13 18.88 2.28
N MET A 70 12.00 19.12 1.62
CA MET A 70 11.54 20.46 1.23
C MET A 70 10.77 21.22 2.33
N GLY A 71 10.70 20.65 3.53
CA GLY A 71 10.00 21.24 4.68
C GLY A 71 8.47 21.14 4.59
N ILE A 72 7.95 20.18 3.82
CA ILE A 72 6.52 19.88 3.75
C ILE A 72 6.25 18.66 4.62
N SER A 73 5.77 18.89 5.84
CA SER A 73 5.44 17.83 6.80
C SER A 73 3.95 17.46 6.75
N GLY A 74 3.63 16.25 7.22
CA GLY A 74 2.26 15.76 7.31
C GLY A 74 1.73 15.09 6.04
N ILE A 75 2.60 14.85 5.04
CA ILE A 75 2.33 13.94 3.93
C ILE A 75 2.66 12.52 4.38
N GLU A 76 1.70 11.62 4.28
CA GLU A 76 1.83 10.21 4.65
C GLU A 76 2.15 9.31 3.46
N ARG A 77 1.61 9.65 2.28
CA ARG A 77 1.73 8.83 1.08
C ARG A 77 1.50 9.67 -0.18
N ILE A 78 2.23 9.36 -1.25
CA ILE A 78 2.01 9.95 -2.58
C ILE A 78 2.02 8.79 -3.57
N GLU A 79 0.99 8.66 -4.39
CA GLU A 79 0.96 7.67 -5.48
C GLU A 79 0.51 8.28 -6.80
N VAL A 80 0.83 7.58 -7.88
CA VAL A 80 0.48 7.95 -9.25
C VAL A 80 -0.61 7.02 -9.78
N TYR A 81 -1.57 7.61 -10.48
CA TYR A 81 -2.64 6.93 -11.17
C TYR A 81 -2.66 7.38 -12.63
N GLU A 82 -2.70 6.42 -13.55
CA GLU A 82 -2.65 6.66 -14.99
C GLU A 82 -3.95 6.20 -15.65
N PRO A 83 -4.51 6.97 -16.57
CA PRO A 83 -5.71 6.57 -17.30
C PRO A 83 -5.52 5.24 -18.04
N LYS A 84 -6.52 4.33 -17.95
CA LYS A 84 -6.43 2.98 -18.55
C LYS A 84 -6.13 3.01 -20.04
N ASN A 85 -6.61 4.03 -20.75
CA ASN A 85 -6.41 4.20 -22.19
C ASN A 85 -4.98 4.58 -22.59
N LEU A 86 -4.15 5.07 -21.65
CA LEU A 86 -2.75 5.44 -21.91
C LEU A 86 -1.76 4.33 -21.58
N LEU A 87 -2.15 3.37 -20.74
CA LEU A 87 -1.27 2.28 -20.32
C LEU A 87 -1.48 1.04 -21.20
N THR A 88 -0.50 0.77 -22.07
CA THR A 88 -0.50 -0.45 -22.91
C THR A 88 0.16 -1.59 -22.13
N ASN A 89 -0.59 -2.67 -21.88
CA ASN A 89 -0.18 -3.86 -21.12
C ASN A 89 0.20 -3.59 -19.64
N PRO A 90 -0.78 -3.20 -18.80
CA PRO A 90 -0.57 -3.08 -17.35
C PRO A 90 -0.13 -4.40 -16.72
N ASP A 91 0.84 -4.35 -15.79
CA ASP A 91 1.17 -5.49 -14.95
C ASP A 91 0.15 -5.59 -13.79
N PHE A 92 -0.82 -6.49 -13.94
CA PHE A 92 -1.88 -6.71 -12.95
C PHE A 92 -1.39 -7.28 -11.61
N MET A 93 -0.12 -7.71 -11.53
CA MET A 93 0.51 -8.06 -10.26
C MET A 93 0.91 -6.82 -9.45
N LEU A 94 1.11 -5.68 -10.13
CA LEU A 94 1.55 -4.42 -9.53
C LEU A 94 0.43 -3.38 -9.42
N VAL A 95 -0.45 -3.31 -10.41
CA VAL A 95 -1.52 -2.31 -10.46
C VAL A 95 -2.91 -2.95 -10.45
N THR A 96 -3.89 -2.16 -10.02
CA THR A 96 -5.31 -2.51 -10.11
C THR A 96 -6.09 -1.39 -10.77
N ALA A 97 -7.28 -1.73 -11.27
CA ALA A 97 -8.18 -0.80 -11.94
C ALA A 97 -9.00 -0.02 -10.90
N PHE A 98 -9.18 1.27 -11.14
CA PHE A 98 -10.06 2.15 -10.37
C PHE A 98 -10.99 2.88 -11.33
N ASP A 99 -12.25 3.04 -10.95
CA ASP A 99 -13.23 3.85 -11.71
C ASP A 99 -13.50 5.21 -11.01
N LEU A 100 -12.98 5.36 -9.78
CA LEU A 100 -13.04 6.54 -8.95
C LEU A 100 -11.80 6.61 -8.06
N LEU A 101 -11.18 7.78 -7.97
CA LEU A 101 -10.17 8.10 -6.96
C LEU A 101 -10.81 9.03 -5.93
N ASP A 102 -11.03 8.57 -4.71
CA ASP A 102 -11.72 9.34 -3.67
C ASP A 102 -10.89 9.43 -2.38
N GLN A 103 -11.52 9.82 -1.27
CA GLN A 103 -10.86 9.96 0.03
C GLN A 103 -10.58 8.62 0.71
N GLU A 104 -11.10 7.50 0.21
CA GLU A 104 -10.93 6.14 0.73
C GLU A 104 -9.80 5.37 0.04
N LEU A 105 -9.20 5.95 -1.01
CA LEU A 105 -8.18 5.35 -1.89
C LEU A 105 -7.01 4.65 -1.18
N PHE A 106 -6.65 5.11 0.02
CA PHE A 106 -5.55 4.56 0.83
C PHE A 106 -6.00 3.91 2.15
N ILE A 107 -7.30 3.62 2.29
CA ILE A 107 -7.82 2.90 3.44
C ILE A 107 -7.49 1.41 3.28
N VAL A 108 -6.91 0.84 4.33
CA VAL A 108 -6.69 -0.59 4.46
C VAL A 108 -7.43 -1.05 5.70
N ASP A 109 -8.60 -1.62 5.52
CA ASP A 109 -9.43 -2.13 6.62
C ASP A 109 -8.96 -3.53 7.04
N ILE A 110 -7.77 -3.57 7.66
CA ILE A 110 -7.17 -4.80 8.18
C ILE A 110 -6.73 -4.56 9.62
N VAL A 111 -7.23 -5.39 10.53
CA VAL A 111 -6.79 -5.41 11.92
C VAL A 111 -5.61 -6.38 12.05
N PRO A 112 -4.55 -6.04 12.82
CA PRO A 112 -3.48 -6.97 13.12
C PRO A 112 -4.02 -8.28 13.67
N LYS A 113 -3.65 -9.40 13.03
CA LYS A 113 -4.02 -10.73 13.52
C LYS A 113 -3.24 -11.03 14.80
N ALA A 114 -3.94 -11.61 15.78
CA ALA A 114 -3.28 -12.12 16.97
C ALA A 114 -2.38 -13.31 16.61
N VAL A 115 -1.27 -13.45 17.34
CA VAL A 115 -0.38 -14.61 17.22
C VAL A 115 -1.16 -15.88 17.49
N GLN A 116 -1.11 -16.82 16.54
CA GLN A 116 -1.80 -18.10 16.67
C GLN A 116 -0.87 -19.15 17.25
N LYS A 117 -1.39 -19.99 18.16
CA LYS A 117 -0.69 -21.18 18.62
C LYS A 117 -1.01 -22.35 17.70
N VAL A 118 0.00 -23.12 17.33
CA VAL A 118 -0.08 -24.26 16.42
C VAL A 118 -0.06 -25.54 17.24
N ASP A 119 -1.23 -26.15 17.43
CA ASP A 119 -1.36 -27.40 18.19
C ASP A 119 -1.13 -28.66 17.33
N ASN A 120 -1.31 -28.55 16.01
CA ASN A 120 -1.09 -29.64 15.06
C ASN A 120 -0.27 -29.14 13.87
N ILE A 121 1.03 -29.44 13.90
CA ILE A 121 2.01 -28.98 12.91
C ILE A 121 1.74 -29.59 11.53
N ALA A 122 1.37 -30.86 11.45
CA ALA A 122 1.06 -31.52 10.17
C ALA A 122 -0.13 -30.87 9.45
N ALA A 123 -1.21 -30.60 10.20
CA ALA A 123 -2.40 -29.94 9.66
C ALA A 123 -2.10 -28.49 9.26
N TYR A 124 -1.31 -27.79 10.07
CA TYR A 124 -0.90 -26.41 9.81
C TYR A 124 0.02 -26.30 8.58
N ASN A 125 0.99 -27.21 8.43
CA ASN A 125 1.86 -27.33 7.25
C ASN A 125 1.03 -27.41 5.96
N LYS A 126 0.00 -28.26 5.93
CA LYS A 126 -0.88 -28.41 4.77
C LYS A 126 -1.75 -27.18 4.51
N LYS A 127 -2.25 -26.55 5.57
CA LYS A 127 -3.16 -25.39 5.47
C LYS A 127 -2.44 -24.14 4.99
N GLU A 128 -1.28 -23.83 5.57
CA GLU A 128 -0.53 -22.60 5.29
C GLU A 128 0.56 -22.81 4.22
N GLY A 129 0.76 -24.05 3.75
CA GLY A 129 1.67 -24.36 2.65
C GLY A 129 3.16 -24.24 3.02
N LEU A 130 3.54 -24.68 4.23
CA LEU A 130 4.92 -24.54 4.73
C LEU A 130 5.92 -25.45 4.00
N ALA A 131 5.43 -26.43 3.23
CA ALA A 131 6.23 -27.38 2.47
C ALA A 131 7.23 -28.22 3.32
N LEU A 132 6.89 -28.46 4.58
CA LEU A 132 7.69 -29.30 5.48
C LEU A 132 7.60 -30.77 5.07
N SER A 133 8.73 -31.46 5.11
CA SER A 133 8.81 -32.92 5.05
C SER A 133 8.28 -33.57 6.32
N ASP A 134 7.98 -34.87 6.25
CA ASP A 134 7.51 -35.64 7.42
C ASP A 134 8.52 -35.63 8.58
N GLU A 135 9.83 -35.63 8.26
CA GLU A 135 10.90 -35.56 9.26
C GLU A 135 10.94 -34.21 9.98
N GLU A 136 10.76 -33.10 9.24
CA GLU A 136 10.71 -31.75 9.81
C GLU A 136 9.47 -31.55 10.69
N VAL A 137 8.32 -32.09 10.29
CA VAL A 137 7.11 -32.08 11.12
C VAL A 137 7.36 -32.80 12.46
N ILE A 138 7.92 -34.01 12.42
CA ILE A 138 8.25 -34.78 13.64
C ILE A 138 9.25 -34.03 14.51
N TYR A 139 10.23 -33.36 13.91
CA TYR A 139 11.21 -32.56 14.63
C TYR A 139 10.55 -31.41 15.39
N LEU A 140 9.67 -30.64 14.75
CA LEU A 140 8.96 -29.53 15.37
C LEU A 140 7.99 -29.99 16.46
N GLU A 141 7.34 -31.14 16.30
CA GLU A 141 6.50 -31.74 17.35
C GLU A 141 7.32 -32.11 18.58
N LYS A 142 8.51 -32.69 18.40
CA LYS A 142 9.44 -32.99 19.51
C LYS A 142 9.92 -31.71 20.19
N LEU A 143 10.19 -30.65 19.42
CA LEU A 143 10.60 -29.36 19.95
C LEU A 143 9.50 -28.73 20.82
N ALA A 144 8.25 -28.69 20.34
CA ALA A 144 7.11 -28.18 21.09
C ALA A 144 6.94 -28.92 22.43
N ASN A 145 7.09 -30.26 22.41
CA ASN A 145 7.04 -31.10 23.60
C ASN A 145 8.19 -30.77 24.58
N SER A 146 9.42 -30.60 24.09
CA SER A 146 10.58 -30.20 24.91
C SER A 146 10.39 -28.84 25.57
N LEU A 147 9.82 -27.87 24.84
CA LEU A 147 9.52 -26.53 25.33
C LEU A 147 8.30 -26.48 26.27
N SER A 148 7.56 -27.59 26.40
CA SER A 148 6.32 -27.66 27.17
C SER A 148 5.29 -26.59 26.77
N ARG A 149 5.25 -26.22 25.49
CA ARG A 149 4.28 -25.28 24.90
C ARG A 149 4.11 -25.50 23.39
N SER A 150 2.95 -25.15 22.85
CA SER A 150 2.74 -25.06 21.41
C SER A 150 3.67 -24.00 20.78
N LEU A 151 4.10 -24.24 19.54
CA LEU A 151 4.78 -23.25 18.71
C LEU A 151 3.78 -22.19 18.23
N THR A 152 4.26 -21.02 17.86
CA THR A 152 3.42 -20.00 17.23
C THR A 152 3.43 -20.12 15.71
N ASP A 153 2.49 -19.45 15.04
CA ASP A 153 2.43 -19.34 13.58
C ASP A 153 3.69 -18.72 12.94
N SER A 154 4.46 -17.98 13.71
CA SER A 154 5.69 -17.28 13.29
C SER A 154 6.97 -18.07 13.57
N GLU A 155 6.90 -19.10 14.43
CA GLU A 155 7.99 -20.01 14.78
C GLU A 155 8.05 -21.21 13.81
#